data_AF-A0A6D0IKM0-F1
#
_entry.id   AF-A0A6D0IKM0-F1
#
_cell.length_a   1.000
_cell.length_b   1.000
_cell.length_c   1.000
_cell.angle_alpha   90.00
_cell.angle_beta   90.00
_cell.angle_gamma   90.00
#
_symmetry.space_group_name_H-M   'P 1'
#
loop_
_entity.id
_entity.type
_entity.pdbx_description
1 polymer ?
#
loop_
_entity_poly.entity_id
_entity_poly.type
_entity_poly.pdbx_seq_one_letter_code
_entity_poly.pdbx_strand_id
1 'polypeptide(L)'
;LATQAIQCGEADIVIAGGQENMSRAPHVLTDSRTGAQLGNSQLVDSLVHDGLWDAFNDYHIGVTAENLAREYGISRQLQDAYALSSQQKARAAIDAGRFKDEIVPVMTQSNGQTLVVDTDEQPRTDASAEGLARLNPSFDSLGSVTAGNASSINDGAAAVMMMSEAKARALNL
;
A
#
# COMPACT_ATOMS: atom_id res chain seq x y z
N LEU A 1 -9.53 11.09 -14.17
CA LEU A 1 -8.61 12.07 -14.79
C LEU A 1 -8.22 11.68 -16.21
N ALA A 2 -7.33 10.71 -16.43
CA ALA A 2 -6.87 10.35 -17.79
C ALA A 2 -8.00 10.02 -18.77
N THR A 3 -8.96 9.17 -18.36
CA THR A 3 -10.14 8.85 -19.18
C THR A 3 -10.96 10.08 -19.53
N GLN A 4 -11.14 11.03 -18.60
CA GLN A 4 -11.93 12.24 -18.84
C GLN A 4 -11.24 13.15 -19.86
N ALA A 5 -9.92 13.37 -19.73
CA ALA A 5 -9.15 14.15 -20.69
C ALA A 5 -9.26 13.56 -22.11
N ILE A 6 -9.23 12.23 -22.21
CA ILE A 6 -9.41 11.51 -23.49
C ILE A 6 -10.84 11.67 -24.03
N GLN A 7 -11.86 11.46 -23.20
CA GLN A 7 -13.27 11.56 -23.62
C GLN A 7 -13.68 12.98 -24.02
N CYS A 8 -13.10 14.01 -23.36
CA CYS A 8 -13.34 15.41 -23.69
C CYS A 8 -12.55 15.88 -24.93
N GLY A 9 -11.69 15.04 -25.50
CA GLY A 9 -10.83 15.41 -26.65
C GLY A 9 -9.68 16.34 -26.29
N GLU A 10 -9.31 16.43 -25.00
CA GLU A 10 -8.22 17.26 -24.50
C GLU A 10 -6.85 16.56 -24.62
N ALA A 11 -6.85 15.22 -24.67
CA ALA A 11 -5.64 14.42 -24.86
C ALA A 11 -5.94 13.12 -25.63
N ASP A 12 -4.98 12.65 -26.42
CA ASP A 12 -5.09 11.37 -27.12
C ASP A 12 -4.31 10.24 -26.46
N ILE A 13 -3.27 10.59 -25.69
CA ILE A 13 -2.37 9.66 -25.00
C ILE A 13 -2.05 10.27 -23.65
N VAL A 14 -2.22 9.50 -22.57
CA VAL A 14 -1.97 9.94 -21.19
C VAL A 14 -1.27 8.82 -20.44
N ILE A 15 -0.16 9.12 -19.77
CA ILE A 15 0.40 8.24 -18.76
C ILE A 15 -0.33 8.51 -17.44
N ALA A 16 -0.94 7.47 -16.88
CA ALA A 16 -1.65 7.51 -15.61
C ALA A 16 -1.06 6.48 -14.65
N GLY A 17 -1.12 6.73 -13.35
CA GLY A 17 -0.54 5.82 -12.38
C GLY A 17 -0.40 6.47 -11.01
N GLY A 18 0.43 5.85 -10.19
CA GLY A 18 0.83 6.34 -8.88
C GLY A 18 2.18 5.77 -8.48
N GLN A 19 2.82 6.44 -7.54
CA GLN A 19 4.03 5.96 -6.89
C GLN A 19 3.95 6.30 -5.41
N GLU A 20 4.57 5.48 -4.58
CA GLU A 20 4.74 5.76 -3.17
C GLU A 20 6.04 5.14 -2.65
N ASN A 21 6.68 5.80 -1.70
CA ASN A 21 7.76 5.21 -0.92
C ASN A 21 7.56 5.54 0.56
N MET A 22 6.74 4.72 1.22
CA MET A 22 6.38 4.90 2.62
C MET A 22 7.61 4.74 3.53
N SER A 23 8.58 3.90 3.15
CA SER A 23 9.83 3.72 3.90
C SER A 23 10.66 5.01 4.01
N ARG A 24 10.44 5.98 3.12
CA ARG A 24 11.16 7.25 3.07
C ARG A 24 10.33 8.44 3.55
N ALA A 25 9.16 8.20 4.14
CA ALA A 25 8.35 9.27 4.72
C ALA A 25 9.15 10.02 5.81
N PRO A 26 9.20 11.37 5.77
CA PRO A 26 9.95 12.13 6.75
C PRO A 26 9.23 12.21 8.10
N HIS A 27 9.97 12.62 9.12
CA HIS A 27 9.37 13.21 10.30
C HIS A 27 9.30 14.73 10.17
N VAL A 28 8.24 15.35 10.67
CA VAL A 28 7.95 16.78 10.53
C VAL A 28 7.87 17.46 11.90
N LEU A 29 8.51 18.62 12.03
CA LEU A 29 8.41 19.49 13.19
C LEU A 29 7.65 20.76 12.80
N THR A 30 6.36 20.80 13.14
CA THR A 30 5.39 21.75 12.58
C THR A 30 5.60 23.19 13.07
N ASP A 31 6.14 23.38 14.26
CA ASP A 31 6.43 24.67 14.88
C ASP A 31 7.81 25.25 14.53
N SER A 32 8.67 24.46 13.87
CA SER A 32 10.06 24.85 13.56
C SER A 32 10.16 26.14 12.76
N ARG A 33 9.20 26.40 11.87
CA ARG A 33 9.20 27.58 10.98
C ARG A 33 8.96 28.89 11.73
N THR A 34 8.08 28.88 12.72
CA THR A 34 7.72 30.06 13.51
C THR A 34 8.55 30.19 14.79
N GLY A 35 9.39 29.20 15.08
CA GLY A 35 10.16 29.08 16.31
C GLY A 35 9.30 28.47 17.41
N ALA A 36 9.66 27.25 17.83
CA ALA A 36 9.10 26.64 19.03
C ALA A 36 9.35 27.58 20.22
N GLN A 37 8.30 27.84 21.00
CA GLN A 37 8.41 28.62 22.24
C GLN A 37 9.01 27.74 23.36
N LEU A 38 8.93 28.20 24.61
CA LEU A 38 9.29 27.38 25.76
C LEU A 38 8.29 26.22 25.93
N GLY A 39 8.74 24.98 25.75
CA GLY A 39 7.92 23.78 25.93
C GLY A 39 8.44 22.58 25.13
N ASN A 40 7.69 21.48 25.17
CA ASN A 40 7.96 20.32 24.33
C ASN A 40 7.32 20.50 22.95
N SER A 41 8.09 20.18 21.90
CA SER A 41 7.58 20.05 20.54
C SER A 41 7.37 18.58 20.18
N GLN A 42 6.41 18.30 19.30
CA GLN A 42 6.16 16.94 18.81
C GLN A 42 6.84 16.75 17.46
N LEU A 43 7.65 15.71 17.35
CA LEU A 43 8.12 15.21 16.06
C LEU A 43 7.05 14.29 15.48
N VAL A 44 6.41 14.74 14.39
CA VAL A 44 5.28 14.07 13.77
C VAL A 44 5.78 13.09 12.70
N ASP A 45 5.34 11.83 12.74
CA ASP A 45 5.55 10.89 11.65
C ASP A 45 4.58 11.25 10.50
N SER A 46 5.11 11.72 9.36
CA SER A 46 4.27 12.14 8.23
C SER A 46 3.56 10.96 7.56
N LEU A 47 4.11 9.74 7.63
CA LEU A 47 3.45 8.57 7.08
C LEU A 47 2.11 8.34 7.79
N VAL A 48 2.18 8.35 9.12
CA VAL A 48 1.01 8.14 9.95
C VAL A 48 0.07 9.33 9.81
N HIS A 49 0.57 10.55 9.98
CA HIS A 49 -0.25 11.76 9.99
C HIS A 49 -0.95 12.04 8.66
N ASP A 50 -0.23 11.94 7.53
CA ASP A 50 -0.77 12.33 6.21
C ASP A 50 -1.47 11.18 5.49
N GLY A 51 -1.13 9.93 5.82
CA GLY A 51 -1.62 8.75 5.08
C GLY A 51 -2.47 7.77 5.89
N LEU A 52 -2.25 7.64 7.21
CA LEU A 52 -2.81 6.56 8.01
C LEU A 52 -3.61 7.05 9.24
N TRP A 53 -3.86 8.34 9.37
CA TRP A 53 -4.62 8.93 10.47
C TRP A 53 -5.90 9.58 9.93
N ASP A 54 -7.02 9.32 10.59
CA ASP A 54 -8.28 9.94 10.25
C ASP A 54 -8.30 11.41 10.74
N ALA A 55 -8.41 12.34 9.78
CA ALA A 55 -8.37 13.78 10.04
C ALA A 55 -9.60 14.32 10.80
N PHE A 56 -10.68 13.54 10.92
CA PHE A 56 -11.94 13.93 11.56
C PHE A 56 -12.15 13.25 12.90
N ASN A 57 -11.69 12.00 13.03
CA ASN A 57 -12.00 11.15 14.18
C ASN A 57 -10.81 10.90 15.12
N ASP A 58 -9.62 11.39 14.77
CA ASP A 58 -8.42 11.33 15.60
C ASP A 58 -8.01 9.90 16.03
N TYR A 59 -7.97 8.99 15.05
CA TYR A 59 -7.46 7.64 15.25
C TYR A 59 -6.77 7.10 13.98
N HIS A 60 -6.01 6.01 14.13
CA HIS A 60 -5.39 5.31 13.02
C HIS A 60 -6.44 4.65 12.11
N ILE A 61 -6.23 4.63 10.79
CA ILE A 61 -7.15 4.00 9.82
C ILE A 61 -7.47 2.53 10.13
N GLY A 62 -6.58 1.83 10.84
CA GLY A 62 -6.80 0.47 11.32
C GLY A 62 -8.01 0.34 12.27
N VAL A 63 -8.35 1.40 13.00
CA VAL A 63 -9.55 1.46 13.85
C VAL A 63 -10.82 1.52 13.00
N THR A 64 -10.78 2.10 11.79
CA THR A 64 -11.93 2.05 10.87
C THR A 64 -12.25 0.62 10.46
N ALA A 65 -11.23 -0.22 10.26
CA ALA A 65 -11.42 -1.64 9.94
C ALA A 65 -12.04 -2.39 11.13
N GLU A 66 -11.66 -2.06 12.37
CA GLU A 66 -12.32 -2.61 13.58
C GLU A 66 -13.79 -2.18 13.67
N ASN A 67 -14.10 -0.93 13.34
CA ASN A 67 -15.47 -0.42 13.32
C ASN A 67 -16.34 -1.22 12.34
N LEU A 68 -15.85 -1.43 11.12
CA LEU A 68 -16.53 -2.24 10.11
C LEU A 68 -16.65 -3.70 10.53
N ALA A 69 -15.58 -4.29 11.09
CA ALA A 69 -15.62 -5.67 11.56
C ALA A 69 -16.70 -5.87 12.63
N ARG A 70 -16.85 -4.90 13.55
CA ARG A 70 -17.89 -4.91 14.59
C ARG A 70 -19.29 -4.70 14.00
N GLU A 71 -19.46 -3.71 13.14
CA GLU A 71 -20.75 -3.36 12.54
C GLU A 71 -21.33 -4.50 11.69
N TYR A 72 -20.50 -5.14 10.88
CA TYR A 72 -20.90 -6.20 9.97
C TYR A 72 -20.70 -7.62 10.53
N GLY A 73 -20.22 -7.75 11.78
CA GLY A 73 -20.00 -9.05 12.41
C GLY A 73 -18.92 -9.90 11.73
N ILE A 74 -17.89 -9.27 11.16
CA ILE A 74 -16.80 -9.96 10.46
C ILE A 74 -15.81 -10.50 11.50
N SER A 75 -15.98 -11.78 11.84
CA SER A 75 -15.13 -12.43 12.85
C SER A 75 -13.63 -12.43 12.49
N ARG A 76 -12.78 -12.47 13.52
CA ARG A 76 -11.33 -12.65 13.38
C ARG A 76 -10.96 -13.84 12.50
N GLN A 77 -11.68 -14.96 12.64
CA GLN A 77 -11.43 -16.19 11.88
C GLN A 77 -11.70 -15.99 10.39
N LEU A 78 -12.72 -15.21 10.02
CA LEU A 78 -12.99 -14.87 8.62
C LEU A 78 -11.89 -13.97 8.05
N GLN A 79 -11.43 -12.98 8.82
CA GLN A 79 -10.34 -12.09 8.42
C GLN A 79 -9.05 -12.87 8.18
N ASP A 80 -8.67 -13.74 9.12
CA ASP A 80 -7.46 -14.57 9.02
C ASP A 80 -7.57 -15.59 7.87
N ALA A 81 -8.73 -16.22 7.67
CA ALA A 81 -8.95 -17.12 6.54
C ALA A 81 -8.81 -16.41 5.20
N TYR A 82 -9.33 -15.19 5.09
CA TYR A 82 -9.17 -14.37 3.89
C TYR A 82 -7.70 -14.00 3.66
N ALA A 83 -7.00 -13.57 4.71
CA ALA A 83 -5.58 -13.22 4.64
C ALA A 83 -4.71 -14.42 4.22
N LEU A 84 -4.96 -15.60 4.78
CA LEU A 84 -4.28 -16.84 4.40
C LEU A 84 -4.52 -17.18 2.93
N SER A 85 -5.77 -17.10 2.48
CA SER A 85 -6.12 -17.33 1.07
C SER A 85 -5.41 -16.33 0.15
N SER A 86 -5.30 -15.06 0.58
CA SER A 86 -4.56 -14.02 -0.15
C SER A 86 -3.08 -14.37 -0.30
N GLN A 87 -2.42 -14.74 0.81
CA GLN A 87 -1.01 -15.16 0.83
C GLN A 87 -0.75 -16.35 -0.11
N GLN A 88 -1.60 -17.39 -0.03
CA GLN A 88 -1.49 -18.58 -0.88
C GLN A 88 -1.65 -18.26 -2.37
N LYS A 89 -2.64 -17.43 -2.73
CA LYS A 89 -2.84 -17.01 -4.12
C LYS A 89 -1.67 -16.19 -4.65
N ALA A 90 -1.18 -15.23 -3.86
CA ALA A 90 -0.04 -14.40 -4.24
C ALA A 90 1.23 -15.25 -4.46
N ARG A 91 1.54 -16.15 -3.52
CA ARG A 91 2.69 -17.05 -3.64
C ARG A 91 2.58 -17.95 -4.87
N ALA A 92 1.42 -18.56 -5.09
CA ALA A 92 1.19 -19.39 -6.27
C ALA A 92 1.33 -18.60 -7.57
N ALA A 93 0.92 -17.32 -7.60
CA ALA A 93 1.08 -16.47 -8.78
C ALA A 93 2.54 -16.12 -9.06
N ILE A 94 3.32 -15.80 -8.01
CA ILE A 94 4.75 -15.52 -8.14
C ILE A 94 5.49 -16.79 -8.59
N ASP A 95 5.22 -17.94 -7.98
CA ASP A 95 5.86 -19.22 -8.31
C ASP A 95 5.55 -19.66 -9.75
N ALA A 96 4.33 -19.39 -10.22
CA ALA A 96 3.92 -19.63 -11.60
C ALA A 96 4.40 -18.55 -12.59
N GLY A 97 5.17 -17.55 -12.14
CA GLY A 97 5.72 -16.48 -12.97
C GLY A 97 4.68 -15.50 -13.52
N ARG A 98 3.47 -15.44 -12.94
CA ARG A 98 2.34 -14.67 -13.49
C ARG A 98 2.57 -13.15 -13.48
N PHE A 99 3.43 -12.65 -12.59
CA PHE A 99 3.75 -11.23 -12.51
C PHE A 99 4.97 -10.81 -13.35
N LYS A 100 5.62 -11.75 -14.04
CA LYS A 100 6.85 -11.44 -14.80
C LYS A 100 6.61 -10.46 -15.95
N ASP A 101 5.41 -10.47 -16.55
CA ASP A 101 5.07 -9.57 -17.66
C ASP A 101 4.72 -8.14 -17.19
N GLU A 102 4.29 -7.97 -15.94
CA GLU A 102 3.85 -6.67 -15.39
C GLU A 102 4.91 -5.98 -14.51
N ILE A 103 5.91 -6.71 -14.00
CA ILE A 103 6.98 -6.14 -13.17
C ILE A 103 8.15 -5.67 -14.03
N VAL A 104 8.45 -4.38 -13.94
CA VAL A 104 9.70 -3.80 -14.45
C VAL A 104 10.78 -3.87 -13.35
N PRO A 105 11.92 -4.57 -13.56
CA PRO A 105 12.96 -4.68 -12.54
C PRO A 105 13.55 -3.32 -12.14
N VAL A 106 13.69 -3.10 -10.83
CA VAL A 106 14.35 -1.92 -10.26
C VAL A 106 15.79 -2.26 -9.90
N MET A 107 16.73 -1.52 -10.47
CA MET A 107 18.16 -1.67 -10.20
C MET A 107 18.59 -0.67 -9.13
N THR A 108 19.19 -1.16 -8.05
CA THR A 108 19.75 -0.33 -6.99
C THR A 108 21.18 -0.77 -6.64
N GLN A 109 21.85 -0.01 -5.78
CA GLN A 109 23.19 -0.31 -5.30
C GLN A 109 23.15 -0.49 -3.79
N SER A 110 23.73 -1.59 -3.30
CA SER A 110 23.96 -1.81 -1.88
C SER A 110 25.40 -2.23 -1.67
N ASN A 111 26.15 -1.47 -0.87
CA ASN A 111 27.58 -1.71 -0.60
C ASN A 111 28.44 -1.87 -1.89
N GLY A 112 28.13 -1.10 -2.94
CA GLY A 112 28.83 -1.15 -4.22
C GLY A 112 28.50 -2.36 -5.10
N GLN A 113 27.50 -3.16 -4.72
CA GLN A 113 26.97 -4.25 -5.54
C GLN A 113 25.60 -3.87 -6.11
N THR A 114 25.40 -4.16 -7.40
CA THR A 114 24.10 -4.01 -8.05
C THR A 114 23.13 -5.03 -7.47
N LEU A 115 22.03 -4.54 -6.90
CA LEU A 115 20.89 -5.34 -6.46
C LEU A 115 19.76 -5.16 -7.47
N VAL A 116 19.17 -6.27 -7.90
CA VAL A 116 17.98 -6.29 -8.77
C VAL A 116 16.77 -6.63 -7.92
N VAL A 117 15.76 -5.78 -7.95
CA VAL A 117 14.46 -6.01 -7.30
C VAL A 117 13.42 -6.22 -8.40
N ASP A 118 12.97 -7.46 -8.60
CA ASP A 118 12.06 -7.87 -9.68
C ASP A 118 10.93 -8.81 -9.22
N THR A 119 10.75 -8.91 -7.91
CA THR A 119 9.84 -9.87 -7.27
C THR A 119 9.24 -9.24 -6.03
N ASP A 120 7.92 -9.33 -5.87
CA ASP A 120 7.24 -8.86 -4.66
C ASP A 120 7.75 -9.60 -3.41
N GLU A 121 8.24 -8.84 -2.42
CA GLU A 121 8.88 -9.41 -1.23
C GLU A 121 7.90 -9.77 -0.11
N GLN A 122 6.70 -9.17 -0.11
CA GLN A 122 5.77 -9.26 1.01
C GLN A 122 5.10 -10.63 1.17
N PRO A 123 4.69 -11.33 0.09
CA PRO A 123 3.99 -12.61 0.24
C PRO A 123 4.83 -13.66 0.95
N ARG A 124 4.35 -14.08 2.13
CA ARG A 124 5.03 -15.00 3.04
C ARG A 124 4.96 -16.43 2.50
N THR A 125 6.09 -17.12 2.54
CA THR A 125 6.20 -18.53 2.13
C THR A 125 5.64 -19.50 3.18
N ASP A 126 5.56 -19.07 4.45
CA ASP A 126 5.22 -19.87 5.62
C ASP A 126 3.87 -19.47 6.26
N ALA A 127 3.02 -18.73 5.54
CA ALA A 127 1.71 -18.32 6.02
C ALA A 127 0.87 -19.54 6.43
N SER A 128 0.37 -19.53 7.67
CA SER A 128 -0.43 -20.60 8.25
C SER A 128 -1.59 -20.04 9.07
N ALA A 129 -2.67 -20.81 9.20
CA ALA A 129 -3.81 -20.43 10.03
C ALA A 129 -3.39 -20.30 11.51
N GLU A 130 -2.55 -21.20 11.99
CA GLU A 130 -2.00 -21.18 13.34
C GLU A 130 -1.10 -19.97 13.57
N GLY A 131 -0.29 -19.59 12.58
CA GLY A 131 0.54 -18.41 12.62
C GLY A 131 -0.29 -17.13 12.72
N LEU A 132 -1.32 -17.01 11.87
CA LEU A 132 -2.22 -15.85 11.88
C LEU A 132 -3.01 -15.75 13.20
N ALA A 133 -3.54 -16.86 13.70
CA ALA A 133 -4.34 -16.89 14.93
C ALA A 133 -3.55 -16.46 16.18
N ARG A 134 -2.21 -16.60 16.17
CA ARG A 134 -1.34 -16.19 17.28
C ARG A 134 -1.03 -14.69 17.30
N LEU A 135 -1.36 -13.95 16.24
CA LEU A 135 -1.04 -12.54 16.16
C LEU A 135 -1.95 -11.72 17.07
N ASN A 136 -1.33 -10.80 17.81
CA ASN A 136 -2.03 -9.84 18.64
C ASN A 136 -2.74 -8.78 17.77
N PRO A 137 -3.88 -8.26 18.24
CA PRO A 137 -4.51 -7.08 17.65
C PRO A 137 -3.54 -5.90 17.55
N SER A 138 -3.61 -5.15 16.45
CA SER A 138 -2.66 -4.06 16.15
C SER A 138 -3.17 -2.67 16.52
N PHE A 139 -4.49 -2.47 16.58
CA PHE A 139 -5.08 -1.12 16.72
C PHE A 139 -5.99 -0.97 17.95
N ASP A 140 -6.70 -2.03 18.33
CA ASP A 140 -7.49 -2.10 19.56
C ASP A 140 -7.08 -3.38 20.31
N SER A 141 -6.78 -3.28 21.60
CA SER A 141 -6.42 -4.44 22.45
C SER A 141 -7.46 -5.56 22.46
N LEU A 142 -8.74 -5.23 22.24
CA LEU A 142 -9.85 -6.18 22.13
C LEU A 142 -10.30 -6.39 20.67
N GLY A 143 -9.50 -5.88 19.73
CA GLY A 143 -9.76 -5.89 18.31
C GLY A 143 -9.53 -7.23 17.62
N SER A 144 -9.81 -7.23 16.34
CA SER A 144 -9.72 -8.36 15.43
C SER A 144 -8.67 -8.17 14.32
N VAL A 145 -8.28 -6.92 14.06
CA VAL A 145 -7.32 -6.55 13.03
C VAL A 145 -5.90 -6.73 13.56
N THR A 146 -5.07 -7.41 12.79
CA THR A 146 -3.68 -7.75 13.14
C THR A 146 -2.75 -7.47 11.96
N ALA A 147 -1.44 -7.46 12.22
CA ALA A 147 -0.41 -7.43 11.18
C ALA A 147 -0.46 -8.62 10.20
N GLY A 148 -1.27 -9.65 10.46
CA GLY A 148 -1.46 -10.79 9.57
C GLY A 148 -2.63 -10.65 8.62
N ASN A 149 -3.64 -9.85 9.00
CA ASN A 149 -4.88 -9.68 8.24
C ASN A 149 -5.13 -8.24 7.78
N ALA A 150 -4.19 -7.33 8.05
CA ALA A 150 -4.07 -6.01 7.43
C ALA A 150 -2.90 -5.98 6.43
N SER A 151 -2.96 -5.06 5.47
CA SER A 151 -1.82 -4.78 4.58
C SER A 151 -0.66 -4.12 5.34
N SER A 152 0.54 -4.30 4.82
CA SER A 152 1.76 -3.68 5.36
C SER A 152 1.97 -2.26 4.81
N ILE A 153 3.03 -1.62 5.31
CA ILE A 153 3.66 -0.45 4.71
C ILE A 153 4.54 -0.95 3.55
N ASN A 154 4.41 -0.35 2.37
CA ASN A 154 5.05 -0.83 1.15
C ASN A 154 5.55 0.32 0.26
N ASP A 155 6.52 0.00 -0.59
CA ASP A 155 7.08 0.93 -1.57
C ASP A 155 6.82 0.39 -2.98
N GLY A 156 6.45 1.24 -3.92
CA GLY A 156 6.20 0.81 -5.29
C GLY A 156 5.68 1.92 -6.19
N ALA A 157 5.69 1.64 -7.49
CA ALA A 157 5.08 2.49 -8.50
C ALA A 157 4.39 1.63 -9.56
N ALA A 158 3.25 2.10 -10.06
CA ALA A 158 2.51 1.46 -11.14
C ALA A 158 2.01 2.54 -12.10
N ALA A 159 2.17 2.30 -13.40
CA ALA A 159 1.72 3.22 -14.44
C ALA A 159 1.17 2.47 -15.66
N VAL A 160 0.23 3.10 -16.34
CA VAL A 160 -0.39 2.63 -17.58
C VAL A 160 -0.39 3.76 -18.61
N MET A 161 -0.25 3.38 -19.88
CA MET A 161 -0.49 4.30 -21.00
C MET A 161 -1.94 4.15 -21.45
N MET A 162 -2.73 5.20 -21.24
CA MET A 162 -4.10 5.30 -21.70
C MET A 162 -4.13 6.02 -23.04
N MET A 163 -4.93 5.53 -23.98
CA MET A 163 -5.05 6.12 -25.32
C MET A 163 -6.51 6.20 -25.75
N SER A 164 -6.84 7.20 -26.58
CA SER A 164 -8.06 7.13 -27.39
C SER A 164 -7.95 5.94 -28.35
N GLU A 165 -9.06 5.24 -28.60
CA GLU A 165 -9.07 4.09 -29.51
C GLU A 165 -8.58 4.50 -30.91
N ALA A 166 -9.02 5.66 -31.40
CA ALA A 166 -8.59 6.20 -32.68
C ALA A 166 -7.08 6.40 -32.74
N LYS A 167 -6.46 6.91 -31.66
CA LYS A 167 -5.01 7.11 -31.61
C LYS A 167 -4.24 5.80 -31.53
N ALA A 168 -4.70 4.84 -30.73
CA ALA A 168 -4.09 3.51 -30.66
C ALA A 168 -4.06 2.83 -32.04
N ARG A 169 -5.21 2.82 -32.75
CA ARG A 169 -5.31 2.31 -34.12
C ARG A 169 -4.38 3.03 -35.10
N ALA A 170 -4.29 4.36 -35.01
CA ALA A 170 -3.40 5.14 -35.88
C ALA A 170 -1.90 4.85 -35.64
N LEU A 171 -1.53 4.38 -34.44
CA LEU A 171 -0.15 3.99 -34.10
C LEU A 171 0.13 2.49 -34.27
N ASN A 172 -0.87 1.69 -34.68
CA ASN A 172 -0.79 0.23 -34.76
C ASN A 172 -0.45 -0.44 -33.42
N LEU A 173 -1.06 0.05 -32.34
CA LEU A 173 -1.04 -0.54 -31.01
C LEU A 173 -2.37 -1.24 -30.70
#